data_AF-A0A382TS08-F1
#
_entry.id   AF-A0A382TS08-F1
#
_cell.length_a   1.000
_cell.length_b   1.000
_cell.length_c   1.000
_cell.angle_alpha   90.00
_cell.angle_beta   90.00
_cell.angle_gamma   90.00
#
_symmetry.space_group_name_H-M   'P 1'
#
loop_
_entity.id
_entity.type
_entity.pdbx_description
1 polymer ?
#
loop_
_entity_poly.entity_id
_entity_poly.type
_entity_poly.pdbx_seq_one_letter_code
_entity_poly.pdbx_strand_id
1 'polypeptide(L)'
;MTQILFKNIDTKGLTSIDVYEKQGGYKSLKKAFEKKPDEIVEIVKASGLRGRGGAGFPAGLKWSFLAKDVFPRYLACNADESEPGTCKDRELLEKT
;
A
#
# COMPACT_ATOMS: atom_id res chain seq x y z
N MET A 1 5.06 -12.25 16.37
CA MET A 1 5.05 -11.74 14.98
C MET A 1 4.42 -10.36 15.01
N THR A 2 5.10 -9.33 14.50
CA THR A 2 4.58 -7.95 14.56
C THR A 2 3.57 -7.72 13.43
N GLN A 3 2.34 -7.34 13.77
CA GLN A 3 1.35 -6.93 12.78
C GLN A 3 1.68 -5.52 12.27
N ILE A 4 1.68 -5.35 10.94
CA ILE A 4 1.92 -4.05 10.29
C ILE A 4 0.58 -3.41 9.90
N LEU A 5 -0.17 -4.05 8.98
CA LEU A 5 -1.46 -3.53 8.49
C LEU A 5 -2.60 -3.76 9.49
N PHE A 6 -2.69 -4.98 10.04
CA PHE A 6 -3.79 -5.38 10.93
C PHE A 6 -3.62 -4.89 12.38
N LYS A 7 -2.53 -4.17 12.69
CA LYS A 7 -2.18 -3.76 14.07
C LYS A 7 -3.34 -3.06 14.79
N ASN A 8 -4.10 -2.25 14.05
CA ASN A 8 -5.17 -1.40 14.60
C ASN A 8 -6.57 -1.77 14.08
N ILE A 9 -6.73 -2.91 13.38
CA ILE A 9 -7.93 -3.21 12.57
C ILE A 9 -9.24 -3.20 13.38
N ASP A 10 -9.18 -3.50 14.68
CA ASP A 10 -10.36 -3.52 15.56
C ASP A 10 -10.56 -2.20 16.34
N THR A 11 -9.86 -1.13 15.96
CA THR A 11 -10.04 0.20 16.56
C THR A 11 -11.43 0.73 16.23
N LYS A 12 -12.21 1.03 17.27
CA LYS A 12 -13.57 1.56 17.10
C LYS A 12 -13.58 2.82 16.22
N GLY A 13 -14.30 2.76 15.11
CA GLY A 13 -14.47 3.87 14.19
C GLY A 13 -13.26 4.16 13.29
N LEU A 14 -12.35 3.20 13.09
CA LEU A 14 -11.14 3.39 12.27
C LEU A 14 -11.42 3.88 10.85
N THR A 15 -12.56 3.49 10.27
CA THR A 15 -13.03 3.95 8.95
C THR A 15 -13.34 5.46 8.89
N SER A 16 -13.36 6.15 10.03
CA SER A 16 -13.39 7.61 10.08
C SER A 16 -11.97 8.20 9.94
N ILE A 17 -11.84 9.19 9.05
CA ILE A 17 -10.59 9.92 8.83
C ILE A 17 -10.01 10.45 10.15
N ASP A 18 -10.83 11.00 11.05
CA ASP A 18 -10.38 11.55 12.33
C ASP A 18 -9.72 10.48 13.23
N VAL A 19 -10.28 9.28 13.24
CA VAL A 19 -9.75 8.16 14.02
C VAL A 19 -8.48 7.65 13.35
N TYR A 20 -8.47 7.50 12.03
CA TYR A 20 -7.29 7.10 11.26
C TYR A 20 -6.10 8.04 11.51
N GLU A 21 -6.32 9.35 11.48
CA GLU A 21 -5.28 10.35 11.77
C GLU A 21 -4.77 10.30 13.21
N LYS A 22 -5.66 10.11 14.21
CA LYS A 22 -5.28 9.91 15.62
C LYS A 22 -4.39 8.67 15.80
N GLN A 23 -4.61 7.62 15.00
CA GLN A 23 -3.74 6.44 14.96
C GLN A 23 -2.43 6.65 14.20
N GLY A 24 -2.20 7.85 13.67
CA GLY A 24 -0.99 8.19 12.92
C GLY A 24 -1.11 8.01 11.40
N GLY A 25 -2.33 7.89 10.88
CA GLY A 25 -2.64 7.95 9.46
C GLY A 25 -2.01 9.16 8.76
N TYR A 26 -1.74 9.02 7.46
CA TYR A 26 -1.09 10.03 6.61
C TYR A 26 0.32 10.49 6.99
N LYS A 27 0.88 10.14 8.16
CA LYS A 27 2.24 10.55 8.55
C LYS A 27 3.30 10.14 7.52
N SER A 28 3.22 8.92 7.00
CA SER A 28 4.14 8.44 5.96
C SER A 28 3.86 9.06 4.59
N LEU A 29 2.60 9.40 4.30
CA LEU A 29 2.23 10.08 3.05
C LEU A 29 2.84 11.48 2.99
N LYS A 30 2.79 12.23 4.10
CA LYS A 30 3.44 13.56 4.20
C LYS A 30 4.94 13.47 3.89
N LYS A 31 5.64 12.51 4.49
CA LYS A 31 7.07 12.23 4.19
C LYS A 31 7.32 11.81 2.75
N ALA A 32 6.37 11.14 2.10
CA ALA A 32 6.52 10.71 0.72
C ALA A 32 6.42 11.89 -0.26
N PHE A 33 5.59 12.90 0.02
CA PHE A 33 5.48 14.11 -0.80
C PHE A 33 6.73 15.00 -0.76
N GLU A 34 7.58 14.85 0.25
CA GLU A 34 8.88 15.55 0.35
C GLU A 34 9.98 14.91 -0.50
N LYS A 35 9.68 13.81 -1.22
CA LYS A 35 10.66 13.01 -1.98
C LYS A 35 10.36 13.05 -3.46
N LYS A 36 11.41 12.95 -4.27
CA LYS A 36 11.26 12.75 -5.71
C LYS A 36 10.73 11.34 -5.99
N PRO A 37 9.99 11.12 -7.09
CA PRO A 37 9.48 9.80 -7.46
C PRO A 37 10.55 8.70 -7.50
N ASP A 38 11.74 9.00 -8.05
CA ASP A 38 12.86 8.05 -8.12
C ASP A 38 13.35 7.64 -6.71
N GLU A 39 13.35 8.55 -5.74
CA GLU A 39 13.71 8.21 -4.35
C GLU A 39 12.69 7.27 -3.71
N ILE A 40 11.40 7.45 -4.00
CA ILE A 40 10.35 6.55 -3.54
C ILE A 40 10.52 5.15 -4.13
N VAL A 41 10.83 5.05 -5.43
CA VAL A 41 11.10 3.78 -6.09
C VAL A 41 12.28 3.05 -5.43
N GLU A 42 13.37 3.74 -5.13
CA GLU A 42 14.53 3.13 -4.47
C GLU A 42 14.24 2.70 -3.02
N ILE A 43 13.46 3.48 -2.25
CA ILE A 43 13.01 3.07 -0.92
C ILE A 43 12.24 1.73 -0.98
N VAL A 44 11.33 1.59 -1.94
CA VAL A 44 10.51 0.38 -2.08
C VAL A 44 11.30 -0.80 -2.65
N LYS A 45 12.31 -0.56 -3.49
CA LYS A 45 13.26 -1.60 -3.90
C LYS A 45 14.07 -2.09 -2.70
N ALA A 46 14.64 -1.18 -1.92
CA ALA A 46 15.46 -1.49 -0.75
C ALA A 46 14.68 -2.22 0.35
N SER A 47 13.36 -1.98 0.46
CA SER A 47 12.51 -2.67 1.43
C SER A 47 12.26 -4.15 1.11
N GLY A 48 12.58 -4.60 -0.11
CA GLY A 48 12.31 -5.97 -0.57
C GLY A 48 10.81 -6.29 -0.70
N LEU A 49 9.94 -5.29 -0.86
CA LEU A 49 8.50 -5.52 -0.98
C LEU A 49 8.21 -6.35 -2.25
N ARG A 50 7.49 -7.46 -2.08
CA ARG A 50 7.02 -8.33 -3.17
C ARG A 50 5.52 -8.17 -3.37
N GLY A 51 5.06 -8.36 -4.60
CA GLY A 51 3.64 -8.35 -4.93
C GLY A 51 2.87 -9.39 -4.13
N ARG A 52 1.75 -8.97 -3.52
CA ARG A 52 0.96 -9.79 -2.59
C ARG A 52 -0.27 -10.46 -3.22
N GLY A 53 -0.54 -10.21 -4.49
CA GLY A 53 -1.59 -10.90 -5.27
C GLY A 53 -1.11 -12.21 -5.91
N GLY A 54 -0.24 -12.98 -5.23
CA GLY A 54 0.22 -14.30 -5.71
C GLY A 54 1.55 -14.31 -6.46
N ALA A 55 1.72 -13.50 -7.52
CA ALA A 55 2.90 -13.59 -8.41
C ALA A 55 4.25 -13.29 -7.74
N GLY A 56 4.27 -12.56 -6.62
CA GLY A 56 5.49 -12.36 -5.83
C GLY A 56 6.59 -11.54 -6.52
N PHE A 57 6.30 -10.80 -7.60
CA PHE A 57 7.29 -9.98 -8.30
C PHE A 57 7.76 -8.79 -7.41
N PRO A 58 9.05 -8.39 -7.40
CA PRO A 58 9.51 -7.26 -6.61
C PRO A 58 8.83 -5.94 -7.00
N ALA A 59 8.14 -5.30 -6.06
CA ALA A 59 7.29 -4.14 -6.32
C ALA A 59 8.08 -2.93 -6.81
N GLY A 60 9.21 -2.60 -6.17
CA GLY A 60 10.05 -1.46 -6.56
C GLY A 60 10.68 -1.65 -7.95
N LEU A 61 11.05 -2.88 -8.33
CA LEU A 61 11.52 -3.18 -9.68
C LEU A 61 10.40 -2.98 -10.71
N LYS A 62 9.18 -3.47 -10.42
CA LYS A 62 8.01 -3.26 -11.27
C LYS A 62 7.74 -1.77 -11.51
N TRP A 63 7.84 -0.95 -10.47
CA TRP A 63 7.63 0.50 -10.59
C TRP A 63 8.68 1.18 -11.47
N SER A 64 9.93 0.69 -11.45
CA SER A 64 11.01 1.25 -12.29
C SER A 64 10.86 1.00 -13.79
N PHE A 65 9.94 0.10 -14.20
CA PHE A 65 9.63 -0.12 -15.62
C PHE A 65 8.70 0.95 -16.21
N LEU A 66 8.11 1.80 -15.39
CA LEU A 66 7.27 2.89 -15.88
C LEU A 66 8.11 3.92 -16.63
N ALA A 67 7.82 4.15 -17.91
CA ALA A 67 8.48 5.16 -18.74
C ALA A 67 8.33 6.56 -18.11
N LYS A 68 9.41 7.36 -17.98
CA LYS A 68 9.45 8.61 -17.19
C LYS A 68 8.59 9.75 -17.75
N ASP A 69 8.47 9.86 -19.07
CA ASP A 69 7.87 11.03 -19.72
C ASP A 69 6.62 10.69 -20.57
N VAL A 70 5.97 9.56 -20.25
CA VAL A 70 4.74 9.12 -20.93
C VAL A 70 3.54 9.35 -20.03
N PHE A 71 2.56 10.11 -20.54
CA PHE A 71 1.34 10.52 -19.84
C PHE A 71 0.12 10.38 -20.76
N PRO A 72 -1.09 10.17 -20.20
CA PRO A 72 -1.42 10.06 -18.78
C PRO A 72 -0.96 8.74 -18.15
N ARG A 73 -0.83 8.72 -16.83
CA ARG A 73 -0.54 7.52 -16.04
C ARG A 73 -1.76 7.14 -15.22
N TYR A 74 -1.95 5.85 -15.05
CA TYR A 74 -3.04 5.30 -14.26
C TYR A 74 -2.49 4.41 -13.15
N LEU A 75 -3.18 4.41 -12.01
CA LEU A 75 -2.96 3.50 -10.91
C LEU A 75 -4.16 2.56 -10.82
N ALA A 76 -3.90 1.26 -10.88
CA ALA A 76 -4.91 0.24 -10.64
C ALA A 76 -4.56 -0.51 -9.36
N CYS A 77 -5.49 -0.51 -8.40
CA CYS A 77 -5.45 -1.40 -7.25
C CYS A 77 -6.29 -2.63 -7.60
N ASN A 78 -5.68 -3.81 -7.63
CA ASN A 78 -6.43 -5.04 -7.84
C ASN A 78 -6.95 -5.53 -6.48
N ALA A 79 -8.26 -5.42 -6.28
CA ALA A 79 -8.99 -5.92 -5.12
C ALA A 79 -9.91 -7.11 -5.46
N ASP A 80 -9.72 -7.73 -6.63
CA ASP A 80 -10.42 -8.97 -7.01
C ASP A 80 -9.83 -10.15 -6.22
N GLU A 81 -10.29 -10.28 -4.98
CA GLU A 81 -9.90 -11.32 -4.02
C GLU A 81 -10.79 -12.57 -4.19
N SER A 82 -10.70 -13.21 -5.36
CA SER A 82 -11.57 -14.32 -5.76
C SER A 82 -11.03 -15.72 -5.43
N GLU A 83 -9.81 -15.83 -4.88
CA GLU A 83 -9.20 -17.13 -4.53
C GLU A 83 -9.88 -17.75 -3.29
N PRO A 84 -10.25 -19.06 -3.31
CA PRO A 84 -10.87 -19.71 -2.16
C PRO A 84 -10.04 -19.58 -0.88
N GLY A 85 -10.66 -19.12 0.20
CA GLY A 85 -10.01 -18.97 1.50
C GLY A 85 -9.23 -17.66 1.68
N THR A 86 -9.24 -16.75 0.70
CA THR A 86 -8.69 -15.41 0.85
C THR A 86 -9.75 -14.40 1.30
N CYS A 87 -9.39 -13.55 2.27
CA CYS A 87 -10.26 -12.49 2.79
C CYS A 87 -9.48 -11.26 3.28
N LYS A 88 -8.15 -11.23 3.09
CA LYS A 88 -7.27 -10.21 3.68
C LYS A 88 -7.54 -8.82 3.09
N ASP A 89 -7.90 -8.74 1.82
CA ASP A 89 -8.15 -7.45 1.14
C ASP A 89 -9.53 -6.95 1.52
N ARG A 90 -10.54 -7.83 1.58
CA ARG A 90 -11.87 -7.51 2.11
C ARG A 90 -11.79 -6.94 3.54
N GLU A 91 -11.07 -7.62 4.43
CA GLU A 91 -10.94 -7.17 5.83
C GLU A 91 -10.28 -5.79 5.94
N LEU A 92 -9.27 -5.50 5.10
CA LEU A 92 -8.66 -4.16 5.08
C LEU A 92 -9.63 -3.11 4.52
N LEU A 93 -10.28 -3.39 3.40
CA LEU A 93 -11.19 -2.43 2.75
C LEU A 93 -12.42 -2.10 3.60
N GLU A 94 -12.93 -3.05 4.37
CA GLU A 94 -14.13 -2.84 5.19
C GLU A 94 -13.83 -2.21 6.56
N LYS A 95 -12.61 -2.39 7.10
CA LYS A 95 -12.31 -2.06 8.51
C LYS A 95 -11.25 -0.99 8.73
N THR A 96 -10.48 -0.60 7.72
CA THR A 96 -9.42 0.42 7.86
C THR A 96 -9.69 1.63 7.00
#